data_AF-A0A9D9VIF1-F1
#
_entry.id   AF-A0A9D9VIF1-F1
#
_cell.length_a   1.000
_cell.length_b   1.000
_cell.length_c   1.000
_cell.angle_alpha   90.00
_cell.angle_beta   90.00
_cell.angle_gamma   90.00
#
_symmetry.space_group_name_H-M   'P 1'
#
loop_
_entity.id
_entity.type
_entity.pdbx_description
1 polymer ?
#
loop_
_entity_poly.entity_id
_entity_poly.type
_entity_poly.pdbx_seq_one_letter_code
_entity_poly.pdbx_strand_id
1 'polypeptide(L)'
;MDFSLSTLSEKFKQLASSFSVKDGESVLGIDIGTSSIKIVQVKEVKGSAVLETYGEIALGPYANAEVGQSVMPPPEKIGEALKDVLREANATAKVGGFSVPLSGSLINVITLPTKDHADLATMIPIEARKYIPVPITEVALDWFVIPDEEAKFLSPQGGVPKSDHSTDVLLVAIHNAVLA
;
A
#
# COMPACT_ATOMS: atom_id res chain seq x y z
N MET A 1 20.61 11.57 19.00
CA MET A 1 20.77 10.37 18.15
C MET A 1 20.38 10.80 16.75
N ASP A 2 21.34 11.00 15.86
CA ASP A 2 21.13 11.54 14.52
C ASP A 2 20.43 10.52 13.63
N PHE A 3 19.17 10.78 13.31
CA PHE A 3 18.38 10.00 12.36
C PHE A 3 18.49 10.67 10.99
N SER A 4 19.49 10.27 10.20
CA SER A 4 19.72 10.82 8.85
C SER A 4 18.78 10.19 7.83
N LEU A 5 18.08 11.03 7.06
CA LEU A 5 17.15 10.66 5.99
C LEU A 5 17.81 9.86 4.86
N SER A 6 19.12 10.04 4.65
CA SER A 6 19.89 9.22 3.70
C SER A 6 19.89 7.74 4.09
N THR A 7 19.94 7.44 5.39
CA THR A 7 19.94 6.07 5.93
C THR A 7 18.60 5.37 5.77
N LEU A 8 17.50 6.13 5.77
CA LEU A 8 16.15 5.58 5.62
C LEU A 8 15.84 5.30 4.14
N SER A 9 16.20 6.22 3.26
CA SER A 9 16.16 6.03 1.80
C SER A 9 17.03 4.85 1.37
N GLU A 10 18.23 4.71 1.92
CA GLU A 10 19.10 3.57 1.61
C GLU A 10 18.52 2.26 2.14
N LYS A 11 17.96 2.22 3.36
CA LYS A 11 17.26 1.02 3.86
C LYS A 11 16.03 0.66 3.03
N PHE A 12 15.31 1.65 2.51
CA PHE A 12 14.12 1.43 1.69
C PHE A 12 14.48 1.04 0.26
N LYS A 13 15.54 1.61 -0.31
CA LYS A 13 16.15 1.13 -1.56
C LYS A 13 16.74 -0.26 -1.41
N GLN A 14 17.30 -0.60 -0.24
CA GLN A 14 17.81 -1.93 0.05
C GLN A 14 16.66 -2.93 0.23
N LEU A 15 15.52 -2.51 0.81
CA LEU A 15 14.26 -3.27 0.77
C LEU A 15 13.79 -3.44 -0.69
N ALA A 16 13.63 -2.35 -1.45
CA ALA A 16 13.18 -2.35 -2.85
C ALA A 16 14.12 -3.11 -3.80
N SER A 17 15.43 -3.09 -3.56
CA SER A 17 16.42 -3.89 -4.29
C SER A 17 16.46 -5.34 -3.82
N SER A 18 16.02 -5.63 -2.59
CA SER A 18 15.72 -6.99 -2.12
C SER A 18 14.38 -7.50 -2.66
N PHE A 19 13.56 -6.63 -3.26
CA PHE A 19 12.39 -6.97 -4.09
C PHE A 19 12.73 -7.09 -5.58
N SER A 20 14.01 -7.09 -5.96
CA SER A 20 14.42 -7.57 -7.28
C SER A 20 14.24 -9.09 -7.32
N VAL A 21 13.00 -9.51 -7.57
CA VAL A 21 12.60 -10.91 -7.82
C VAL A 21 13.61 -11.49 -8.80
N LYS A 22 14.52 -12.32 -8.30
CA LYS A 22 15.35 -13.12 -9.19
C LYS A 22 14.41 -14.02 -9.97
N ASP A 23 14.67 -14.18 -11.27
CA ASP A 23 13.91 -15.08 -12.13
C ASP A 23 13.62 -16.41 -11.40
N GLY A 24 12.34 -16.65 -11.10
CA GLY A 24 11.88 -17.83 -10.38
C GLY A 24 11.76 -17.77 -8.84
N GLU A 25 11.90 -16.59 -8.21
CA GLU A 25 11.56 -16.37 -6.80
C GLU A 25 10.05 -16.19 -6.61
N SER A 26 9.49 -16.88 -5.61
CA SER A 26 8.07 -16.82 -5.28
C SER A 26 7.79 -15.65 -4.34
N VAL A 27 6.77 -14.86 -4.64
CA VAL A 27 6.32 -13.74 -3.81
C VAL A 27 4.92 -13.97 -3.27
N LEU A 28 4.66 -13.43 -2.10
CA LEU A 28 3.38 -13.54 -1.40
C LEU A 28 2.59 -12.21 -1.49
N GLY A 29 1.33 -12.29 -1.88
CA GLY A 29 0.35 -11.21 -1.70
C GLY A 29 -0.57 -11.56 -0.55
N ILE A 30 -0.76 -10.63 0.39
CA ILE A 30 -1.67 -10.79 1.53
C ILE A 30 -2.70 -9.66 1.47
N ASP A 31 -3.98 -9.98 1.44
CA ASP A 31 -5.06 -9.01 1.60
C ASP A 31 -5.71 -9.18 2.97
N ILE A 32 -5.55 -8.18 3.84
CA ILE A 32 -6.11 -8.18 5.19
C ILE A 32 -7.41 -7.37 5.15
N GLY A 33 -8.51 -8.07 4.86
CA GLY A 33 -9.86 -7.51 4.92
C GLY A 33 -10.43 -7.52 6.33
N THR A 34 -11.65 -7.00 6.48
CA THR A 34 -12.38 -7.02 7.76
C THR A 34 -13.16 -8.31 7.99
N SER A 35 -13.50 -9.05 6.93
CA SER A 35 -14.25 -10.31 7.02
C SER A 35 -13.37 -11.54 6.86
N SER A 36 -12.29 -11.43 6.08
CA SER A 36 -11.34 -12.51 5.83
C SER A 36 -9.94 -11.99 5.51
N ILE A 37 -8.94 -12.86 5.69
CA ILE A 37 -7.60 -12.68 5.15
C ILE A 37 -7.47 -13.58 3.93
N LYS A 38 -7.00 -13.03 2.82
CA LYS A 38 -6.72 -13.78 1.59
C LYS A 38 -5.22 -13.75 1.32
N ILE A 39 -4.68 -14.86 0.84
CA ILE A 39 -3.29 -14.94 0.43
C ILE A 39 -3.17 -15.56 -0.95
N VAL A 40 -2.17 -15.10 -1.69
CA VAL A 40 -1.81 -15.62 -3.01
C VAL A 40 -0.29 -15.68 -3.08
N GLN A 41 0.25 -16.84 -3.43
CA GLN A 41 1.67 -16.99 -3.75
C GLN A 41 1.82 -17.17 -5.26
N VAL A 42 2.63 -16.31 -5.87
CA VAL A 42 2.92 -16.37 -7.30
C VAL A 42 4.42 -16.46 -7.54
N LYS A 43 4.79 -17.06 -8.66
CA LYS A 43 6.16 -17.16 -9.13
C LYS A 43 6.25 -16.70 -10.57
N GLU A 44 7.32 -15.99 -10.89
CA GLU A 44 7.61 -15.64 -12.28
C GLU A 44 8.22 -16.83 -13.02
N VAL A 45 7.62 -17.20 -14.16
CA VAL A 45 8.10 -18.24 -15.06
C VAL A 45 8.09 -17.70 -16.47
N LYS A 46 9.28 -17.47 -17.05
CA LYS A 46 9.45 -16.97 -18.43
C LYS A 46 8.66 -15.66 -18.69
N GLY A 47 8.72 -14.72 -17.76
CA GLY A 47 7.99 -13.45 -17.86
C GLY A 47 6.48 -13.54 -17.61
N SER A 48 5.98 -14.68 -17.13
CA SER A 48 4.57 -14.85 -16.76
C SER A 48 4.42 -15.15 -15.28
N ALA A 49 3.48 -14.49 -14.61
CA ALA A 49 3.12 -14.82 -13.23
C ALA A 49 2.31 -16.12 -13.20
N VAL A 50 2.81 -17.12 -12.46
CA VAL A 50 2.17 -18.42 -12.27
C VAL A 50 1.75 -18.55 -10.82
N LEU A 51 0.47 -18.89 -10.59
CA LEU A 51 -0.07 -19.16 -9.27
C LEU A 51 0.52 -20.48 -8.72
N GLU A 52 1.14 -20.42 -7.54
CA GLU A 52 1.62 -21.62 -6.84
C GLU A 52 0.62 -22.10 -5.80
N THR A 53 0.08 -21.18 -4.99
CA THR A 53 -0.97 -21.50 -4.00
C THR A 53 -1.79 -20.27 -3.64
N TYR A 54 -2.98 -20.50 -3.09
CA TYR A 54 -3.86 -19.47 -2.54
C TYR A 54 -4.54 -19.98 -1.27
N GLY A 55 -5.02 -19.06 -0.44
CA GLY A 55 -5.76 -19.38 0.76
C GLY A 55 -6.69 -18.25 1.18
N GLU A 56 -7.75 -18.60 1.90
CA GLU A 56 -8.64 -17.64 2.54
C GLU A 56 -9.04 -18.17 3.91
N ILE A 57 -9.03 -17.29 4.91
CA ILE A 57 -9.52 -17.61 6.24
C ILE A 57 -10.47 -16.52 6.74
N ALA A 58 -11.60 -16.93 7.31
CA ALA A 58 -12.58 -16.01 7.86
C ALA A 58 -12.11 -15.44 9.21
N LEU A 59 -12.26 -14.13 9.41
CA LEU A 59 -11.88 -13.45 10.66
C LEU A 59 -12.95 -13.52 11.75
N GLY A 60 -14.22 -13.80 11.40
CA GLY A 60 -15.32 -13.91 12.35
C GLY A 60 -14.99 -14.79 13.58
N PRO A 61 -14.55 -16.05 13.39
CA PRO A 61 -14.16 -16.93 14.50
C PRO A 61 -13.05 -16.37 15.40
N TYR A 62 -12.14 -15.54 14.86
CA TYR A 62 -11.06 -14.90 15.62
C TYR A 62 -11.54 -13.70 16.46
N ALA A 63 -12.78 -13.26 16.27
CA ALA A 63 -13.43 -12.16 16.99
C ALA A 63 -14.74 -12.57 17.70
N ASN A 64 -15.00 -13.88 17.88
CA ASN A 64 -16.26 -14.40 18.43
C ASN A 64 -17.51 -13.93 17.64
N ALA A 65 -17.35 -13.80 16.33
CA ALA A 65 -18.39 -13.38 15.40
C ALA A 65 -18.68 -14.48 14.38
N GLU A 66 -19.79 -14.36 13.68
CA GLU A 66 -20.14 -15.30 12.61
C GLU A 66 -19.21 -15.13 11.40
N VAL A 67 -19.04 -16.22 10.64
CA VAL A 67 -18.28 -16.19 9.38
C VAL A 67 -18.92 -15.19 8.43
N GLY A 68 -18.10 -14.34 7.81
CA GLY A 68 -18.53 -13.31 6.86
C GLY A 68 -18.90 -11.97 7.51
N GLN A 69 -19.01 -11.87 8.83
CA GLN A 69 -19.19 -10.59 9.50
C GLN A 69 -17.91 -9.75 9.41
N SER A 70 -18.09 -8.44 9.20
CA SER A 70 -16.99 -7.47 9.22
C SER A 70 -16.57 -7.23 10.67
N VAL A 71 -15.33 -7.60 10.99
CA VAL A 71 -14.74 -7.48 12.33
C VAL A 71 -13.39 -6.78 12.25
N MET A 72 -12.92 -6.31 13.40
CA MET A 72 -11.56 -5.78 13.56
C MET A 72 -10.92 -6.44 14.79
N PRO A 73 -10.44 -7.69 14.64
CA PRO A 73 -9.79 -8.39 15.75
C PRO A 73 -8.51 -7.66 16.18
N PRO A 74 -8.04 -7.86 17.40
CA PRO A 74 -6.76 -7.31 17.83
C PRO A 74 -5.60 -7.91 17.01
N PRO A 75 -4.45 -7.21 16.88
CA PRO A 75 -3.33 -7.64 16.05
C PRO A 75 -2.84 -9.07 16.32
N GLU A 76 -2.90 -9.53 17.58
CA GLU A 76 -2.51 -10.88 17.96
C GLU A 76 -3.40 -11.94 17.28
N LYS A 77 -4.70 -11.66 17.17
CA LYS A 77 -5.68 -12.53 16.52
C LYS A 77 -5.59 -12.51 15.01
N ILE A 78 -5.29 -11.34 14.43
CA ILE A 78 -4.96 -11.23 13.00
C ILE A 78 -3.70 -12.04 12.69
N GLY A 79 -2.67 -11.96 13.55
CA GLY A 79 -1.44 -12.73 13.40
C GLY A 79 -1.64 -14.25 13.55
N GLU A 80 -2.57 -14.68 14.41
CA GLU A 80 -2.99 -16.09 14.52
C GLU A 80 -3.64 -16.56 13.21
N ALA A 81 -4.67 -15.84 12.74
CA ALA A 81 -5.36 -16.14 11.49
C ALA A 81 -4.42 -16.17 10.28
N LEU A 82 -3.48 -15.21 10.20
CA LEU A 82 -2.48 -15.16 9.13
C LEU A 82 -1.56 -16.38 9.16
N LYS A 83 -1.10 -16.81 10.34
CA LYS A 83 -0.27 -18.02 10.46
C LYS A 83 -1.03 -19.27 10.06
N ASP A 84 -2.32 -19.35 10.41
CA ASP A 84 -3.17 -20.48 10.08
C ASP A 84 -3.39 -20.58 8.57
N VAL A 85 -3.76 -19.49 7.89
CA VAL A 85 -3.95 -19.50 6.43
C VAL A 85 -2.66 -19.79 5.67
N LEU A 86 -1.51 -19.26 6.12
CA LEU A 86 -0.21 -19.56 5.53
C LEU A 86 0.13 -21.06 5.63
N ARG A 87 -0.15 -21.66 6.79
CA ARG A 87 0.05 -23.09 7.03
C ARG A 87 -0.88 -23.94 6.17
N GLU A 88 -2.17 -23.61 6.14
CA GLU A 88 -3.19 -24.37 5.40
C GLU A 88 -3.01 -24.30 3.88
N ALA A 89 -2.63 -23.12 3.36
CA ALA A 89 -2.32 -22.95 1.95
C ALA A 89 -0.95 -23.54 1.55
N ASN A 90 -0.14 -24.01 2.51
CA ASN A 90 1.26 -24.38 2.29
C ASN A 90 2.08 -23.27 1.61
N ALA A 91 1.82 -22.01 1.98
CA ALA A 91 2.56 -20.87 1.47
C ALA A 91 3.98 -20.88 2.04
N THR A 92 4.97 -20.82 1.16
CA THR A 92 6.40 -20.97 1.47
C THR A 92 7.19 -19.69 1.26
N ALA A 93 6.69 -18.77 0.44
CA ALA A 93 7.30 -17.48 0.18
C ALA A 93 7.45 -16.66 1.48
N LYS A 94 8.61 -16.00 1.62
CA LYS A 94 8.93 -15.15 2.78
C LYS A 94 8.97 -13.66 2.45
N VAL A 95 8.96 -13.34 1.15
CA VAL A 95 8.98 -11.98 0.62
C VAL A 95 7.65 -11.74 -0.08
N GLY A 96 7.10 -10.54 0.11
CA GLY A 96 5.77 -10.24 -0.38
C GLY A 96 5.29 -8.83 -0.04
N GLY A 97 4.07 -8.55 -0.44
CA GLY A 97 3.34 -7.33 -0.10
C GLY A 97 2.04 -7.67 0.64
N PHE A 98 1.54 -6.71 1.41
CA PHE A 98 0.24 -6.80 2.04
C PHE A 98 -0.58 -5.53 1.82
N SER A 99 -1.90 -5.63 1.84
CA SER A 99 -2.81 -4.48 1.75
C SER A 99 -2.91 -3.75 3.08
N VAL A 100 -2.98 -2.42 3.02
CA VAL A 100 -3.33 -1.59 4.19
C VAL A 100 -4.84 -1.34 4.17
N PRO A 101 -5.53 -1.47 5.32
CA PRO A 101 -6.96 -1.19 5.39
C PRO A 101 -7.31 0.23 4.91
N LEU A 102 -8.28 0.31 3.99
CA LEU A 102 -8.74 1.60 3.46
C LEU A 102 -9.35 2.49 4.55
N SER A 103 -9.95 1.92 5.59
CA SER A 103 -10.52 2.65 6.73
C SER A 103 -9.48 3.45 7.53
N GLY A 104 -8.19 3.07 7.46
CA GLY A 104 -7.08 3.76 8.10
C GLY A 104 -6.25 4.63 7.14
N SER A 105 -6.70 4.76 5.89
CA SER A 105 -5.97 5.42 4.82
C SER A 105 -6.76 6.62 4.27
N LEU A 106 -6.08 7.74 4.06
CA LEU A 106 -6.60 8.90 3.35
C LEU A 106 -5.96 8.96 1.97
N ILE A 107 -6.79 8.92 0.94
CA ILE A 107 -6.36 8.96 -0.47
C ILE A 107 -6.98 10.18 -1.12
N ASN A 108 -6.16 11.05 -1.68
CA ASN A 108 -6.60 12.27 -2.37
C ASN A 108 -5.78 12.51 -3.63
N VAL A 109 -6.42 13.05 -4.67
CA VAL A 109 -5.70 13.57 -5.84
C VAL A 109 -5.47 15.07 -5.64
N ILE A 110 -4.21 15.49 -5.73
CA ILE A 110 -3.82 16.90 -5.66
C ILE A 110 -3.14 17.31 -6.95
N THR A 111 -3.34 18.56 -7.39
CA THR A 111 -2.70 19.11 -8.59
C THR A 111 -1.63 20.10 -8.18
N LEU A 112 -0.41 19.89 -8.67
CA LEU A 112 0.75 20.73 -8.38
C LEU A 112 1.22 21.47 -9.64
N PRO A 113 1.71 22.70 -9.54
CA PRO A 113 2.08 23.54 -10.70
C PRO A 113 3.50 23.24 -11.22
N THR A 114 3.98 22.02 -11.06
CA THR A 114 5.31 21.59 -11.52
C THR A 114 5.28 20.13 -11.96
N LYS A 115 6.14 19.79 -12.92
CA LYS A 115 6.44 18.43 -13.37
C LYS A 115 7.78 17.91 -12.83
N ASP A 116 8.57 18.78 -12.20
CA ASP A 116 9.87 18.39 -11.68
C ASP A 116 9.75 17.59 -10.38
N HIS A 117 10.37 16.42 -10.34
CA HIS A 117 10.25 15.48 -9.23
C HIS A 117 10.91 16.01 -7.95
N ALA A 118 11.97 16.83 -8.03
CA ALA A 118 12.61 17.41 -6.86
C ALA A 118 11.72 18.48 -6.22
N ASP A 119 11.09 19.32 -7.05
CA ASP A 119 10.09 20.28 -6.60
C ASP A 119 8.87 19.58 -5.98
N LEU A 120 8.35 18.52 -6.61
CA LEU A 120 7.23 17.72 -6.08
C LEU A 120 7.53 17.20 -4.68
N ALA A 121 8.71 16.60 -4.47
CA ALA A 121 9.12 16.08 -3.17
C ALA A 121 9.15 17.14 -2.06
N THR A 122 9.38 18.41 -2.42
CA THR A 122 9.40 19.54 -1.48
C THR A 122 8.00 20.12 -1.25
N MET A 123 7.20 20.22 -2.32
CA MET A 123 5.86 20.82 -2.27
C MET A 123 4.82 19.90 -1.64
N ILE A 124 4.88 18.59 -1.90
CA ILE A 124 3.87 17.62 -1.46
C ILE A 124 3.66 17.65 0.06
N PRO A 125 4.70 17.58 0.93
CA PRO A 125 4.49 17.64 2.38
C PRO A 125 3.88 18.96 2.86
N ILE A 126 4.05 20.05 2.12
CA ILE A 126 3.49 21.37 2.43
C ILE A 126 2.01 21.41 2.03
N GLU A 127 1.70 20.99 0.80
CA GLU A 127 0.33 20.96 0.27
C GLU A 127 -0.54 19.93 0.98
N ALA A 128 0.01 18.76 1.33
CA ALA A 128 -0.67 17.70 2.06
C ALA A 128 -1.29 18.18 3.39
N ARG A 129 -0.68 19.17 4.07
CA ARG A 129 -1.21 19.75 5.32
C ARG A 129 -2.59 20.38 5.17
N LYS A 130 -2.98 20.78 3.96
CA LYS A 130 -4.30 21.35 3.69
C LYS A 130 -5.39 20.28 3.65
N TYR A 131 -5.02 19.02 3.41
CA TYR A 131 -5.94 17.90 3.18
C TYR A 131 -5.96 16.89 4.33
N ILE A 132 -4.86 16.75 5.07
CA ILE A 132 -4.74 15.78 6.15
C ILE A 132 -5.26 16.41 7.45
N PRO A 133 -6.30 15.85 8.10
CA PRO A 133 -6.95 16.45 9.27
C PRO A 133 -6.20 16.20 10.59
N VAL A 134 -4.98 15.69 10.52
CA VAL A 134 -4.13 15.34 11.66
C VAL A 134 -2.71 15.86 11.43
N PRO A 135 -1.87 15.98 12.47
CA PRO A 135 -0.48 16.41 12.30
C PRO A 135 0.28 15.53 11.30
N ILE A 136 1.05 16.16 10.41
CA ILE A 136 1.85 15.42 9.41
C ILE A 136 2.87 14.47 10.06
N THR A 137 3.23 14.69 11.31
CA THR A 137 4.13 13.84 12.11
C THR A 137 3.47 12.54 12.57
N GLU A 138 2.14 12.45 12.53
CA GLU A 138 1.35 11.28 12.97
C GLU A 138 0.97 10.36 11.80
N VAL A 139 1.35 10.71 10.57
CA VAL A 139 1.03 9.95 9.37
C VAL A 139 2.29 9.59 8.58
N ALA A 140 2.26 8.40 7.98
CA ALA A 140 3.13 8.03 6.87
C ALA A 140 2.52 8.59 5.58
N LEU A 141 3.31 9.36 4.83
CA LEU A 141 2.90 9.98 3.59
C LEU A 141 3.62 9.31 2.42
N ASP A 142 2.85 8.91 1.41
CA ASP A 142 3.38 8.45 0.13
C ASP A 142 2.60 9.10 -1.02
N TRP A 143 3.19 9.10 -2.21
CA TRP A 143 2.59 9.74 -3.36
C TRP A 143 3.03 9.12 -4.68
N PHE A 144 2.14 9.19 -5.65
CA PHE A 144 2.36 8.67 -6.99
C PHE A 144 1.95 9.70 -8.04
N VAL A 145 2.85 10.00 -8.99
CA VAL A 145 2.51 10.86 -10.13
C VAL A 145 1.55 10.11 -11.03
N ILE A 146 0.35 10.67 -11.23
CA ILE A 146 -0.64 10.07 -12.13
C ILE A 146 -0.19 10.34 -13.57
N PRO A 147 0.01 9.30 -14.41
CA PRO A 147 0.36 9.49 -15.81
C PRO A 147 -0.68 10.33 -16.56
N ASP A 148 -0.22 11.21 -17.46
CA ASP A 148 -1.09 12.13 -18.22
C ASP A 148 -2.20 11.42 -19.01
N GLU A 149 -1.96 10.17 -19.43
CA GLU A 149 -2.96 9.35 -20.12
C GLU A 149 -4.10 8.93 -19.18
N GLU A 150 -3.78 8.53 -17.95
CA GLU A 150 -4.75 8.17 -16.91
C GLU A 150 -5.49 9.41 -16.36
N ALA A 151 -4.78 10.54 -16.24
CA ALA A 151 -5.34 11.80 -15.78
C ALA A 151 -6.50 12.31 -16.65
N LYS A 152 -6.53 11.96 -17.95
CA LYS A 152 -7.64 12.28 -18.87
C LYS A 152 -8.92 11.50 -18.53
N PHE A 153 -8.79 10.27 -18.02
CA PHE A 153 -9.93 9.44 -17.61
C PHE A 153 -10.49 9.84 -16.24
N LEU A 154 -9.62 10.33 -15.34
CA LEU A 154 -10.01 10.77 -13.99
C LEU A 154 -10.61 12.19 -13.97
N SER A 155 -10.45 12.95 -15.06
CA SER A 155 -11.02 14.30 -15.16
C SER A 155 -12.52 14.22 -15.47
N PRO A 156 -13.42 14.85 -14.68
CA PRO A 156 -14.83 14.95 -15.03
C PRO A 156 -14.99 15.59 -16.41
N GLN A 157 -15.89 15.07 -17.25
CA GLN A 157 -16.22 15.71 -18.52
C GLN A 157 -16.69 17.16 -18.25
N GLY A 158 -15.86 18.15 -18.55
CA GLY A 158 -16.11 19.57 -18.27
C GLY A 158 -15.17 20.24 -17.26
N GLY A 159 -14.11 19.58 -16.79
CA GLY A 159 -13.09 20.19 -15.92
C GLY A 159 -12.28 21.31 -16.59
N VAL A 160 -11.87 22.30 -15.78
CA VAL A 160 -11.04 23.46 -16.17
C VAL A 160 -9.79 22.99 -16.93
N PRO A 161 -9.36 23.65 -18.02
CA PRO A 161 -8.14 23.31 -18.75
C PRO A 161 -6.95 23.27 -17.78
N LYS A 162 -6.32 22.11 -17.63
CA LYS A 162 -5.08 21.96 -16.87
C LYS A 162 -4.00 22.81 -17.54
N SER A 163 -3.21 23.52 -16.73
CA SER A 163 -2.04 24.23 -17.25
C SER A 163 -1.00 23.20 -17.71
N ASP A 164 -0.28 23.51 -18.80
CA ASP A 164 0.68 22.59 -19.44
C ASP A 164 1.82 22.12 -18.50
N HIS A 165 2.02 22.87 -17.40
CA HIS A 165 3.02 22.62 -16.37
C HIS A 165 2.44 22.03 -15.06
N SER A 166 1.17 21.63 -15.04
CA SER A 166 0.58 20.99 -13.86
C SER A 166 0.68 19.47 -13.89
N THR A 167 0.77 18.87 -12.72
CA THR A 167 0.86 17.43 -12.50
C THR A 167 -0.16 17.00 -11.46
N ASP A 168 -0.92 15.95 -11.75
CA ASP A 168 -1.77 15.32 -10.76
C ASP A 168 -0.97 14.25 -10.00
N VAL A 169 -1.14 14.25 -8.69
CA VAL A 169 -0.48 13.33 -7.78
C VAL A 169 -1.53 12.65 -6.92
N LEU A 170 -1.49 11.33 -6.89
CA LEU A 170 -2.22 10.52 -5.92
C LEU A 170 -1.46 10.57 -4.60
N LEU A 171 -2.01 11.30 -3.63
CA LEU A 171 -1.51 11.40 -2.27
C LEU A 171 -2.14 10.32 -1.40
N VAL A 172 -1.32 9.56 -0.67
CA VAL A 172 -1.77 8.57 0.32
C VAL A 172 -1.18 8.94 1.67
N ALA A 173 -2.03 9.07 2.68
CA ALA A 173 -1.64 9.29 4.07
C ALA A 173 -2.22 8.20 4.96
N ILE A 174 -1.38 7.51 5.73
CA ILE A 174 -1.76 6.42 6.62
C ILE A 174 -1.36 6.82 8.04
N HIS A 175 -2.27 6.70 9.01
CA HIS A 175 -1.92 6.99 10.39
C HIS A 175 -0.86 6.01 10.91
N ASN A 176 0.18 6.50 11.60
CA ASN A 176 1.31 5.67 12.05
C ASN A 176 0.86 4.50 12.94
N ALA A 177 -0.23 4.67 13.69
CA ALA A 177 -0.82 3.60 14.51
C ALA A 177 -1.35 2.40 13.70
N VAL A 178 -1.63 2.56 12.41
CA VAL A 178 -2.05 1.46 11.51
C VAL A 178 -0.86 0.63 11.06
N LEU A 179 0.35 1.21 11.07
CA LEU A 179 1.59 0.58 10.63
C LEU A 179 2.44 0.03 11.79
N ALA A 180 2.03 0.28 13.04
CA ALA A 180 2.78 -0.02 14.26
C ALA A 180 2.48 -1.41 14.84
#